data_AF-A0A934GS97-F1
#
_entry.id   AF-A0A934GS97-F1
#
_cell.length_a   1.000
_cell.length_b   1.000
_cell.length_c   1.000
_cell.angle_alpha   90.00
_cell.angle_beta   90.00
_cell.angle_gamma   90.00
#
_symmetry.space_group_name_H-M   'P 1'
#
loop_
_entity.id
_entity.type
_entity.pdbx_description
1 polymer ?
#
loop_
_entity_poly.entity_id
_entity_poly.type
_entity_poly.pdbx_seq_one_letter_code
_entity_poly.pdbx_strand_id
1 'polypeptide(L)'
;MGIQLDWQIESDRAKQRATEDPNAKRYRRRQRRNLLLGMTILACLVGSVLGGVIWRLRAVDNQVRQNLLDTVDVEITAINVGNLSNYMQVKRSASEDWLQNQRDIFNEYQQLKQAGQLELTGKVLDVTIDEPRGRVVLEEKVAGVPYRVVWFYWLYEDNVNGQAGWRRVPPDVEFWGSQKTIDKGSLKVVYHELDRRMAEAMANQVDGWWDEACSLLICSAGQAQLTIEIVPETLAGPEWDLYEEWKVRVPSPLLLDRGRNDVPFTPELEAALAHVLAEKLADYSRGNSFRPNDYSDAQWLQEEIVAWLAGQFTSNTDDGSRFFTTFDAAFGSTAPSQILSNLRPDSTLSDLQLVTGNVAVQDLGLERLNTINWNDFFQWRLKLEGVTLRDQNQPACYQLYDETIANGATAANTRCAAYDPNQIVPIVNGTVITNDTDGNLFAYVDALANPSDTSQREQIIFRWVGSTWKRIN
;
A
#
# COMPACT_ATOMS: atom_id res chain seq x y z
N MET A 1 107.54 -21.42 -37.18
CA MET A 1 108.02 -22.40 -36.18
C MET A 1 106.83 -22.85 -35.37
N GLY A 2 106.31 -24.03 -35.69
CA GLY A 2 105.19 -24.64 -34.99
C GLY A 2 105.68 -25.40 -33.76
N ILE A 3 104.97 -25.21 -32.65
CA ILE A 3 105.05 -26.09 -31.49
C ILE A 3 103.71 -26.83 -31.48
N GLN A 4 103.76 -28.06 -31.98
CA GLN A 4 102.70 -29.05 -31.79
C GLN A 4 102.81 -29.56 -30.35
N LEU A 5 101.73 -29.47 -29.59
CA LEU A 5 101.56 -30.26 -28.38
C LEU A 5 100.42 -31.24 -28.64
N ASP A 6 100.84 -32.49 -28.78
CA ASP A 6 100.01 -33.68 -28.80
C ASP A 6 99.17 -33.75 -27.52
N TRP A 7 97.86 -33.75 -27.70
CA TRP A 7 96.94 -34.36 -26.75
C TRP A 7 96.23 -35.45 -27.55
N GLN A 8 96.72 -36.67 -27.40
CA GLN A 8 95.99 -37.82 -27.88
C GLN A 8 96.10 -38.95 -26.86
N ILE A 9 94.90 -39.41 -26.50
CA ILE A 9 94.55 -40.77 -26.12
C ILE A 9 94.79 -41.07 -24.64
N GLU A 10 93.67 -41.15 -23.92
CA GLU A 10 93.18 -42.35 -23.23
C GLU A 10 92.08 -41.89 -22.28
N SER A 11 90.91 -42.51 -22.17
CA SER A 11 90.34 -43.69 -22.79
C SER A 11 88.92 -43.75 -22.24
N ASP A 12 88.02 -44.36 -23.00
CA ASP A 12 86.76 -44.87 -22.53
C ASP A 12 86.85 -45.44 -21.10
N ARG A 13 86.35 -44.70 -20.12
CA ARG A 13 85.83 -45.28 -18.89
C ARG A 13 84.36 -44.96 -18.80
N ALA A 14 83.62 -45.88 -19.41
CA ALA A 14 82.40 -46.45 -18.89
C ALA A 14 81.51 -45.47 -18.12
N LYS A 15 80.36 -45.17 -18.74
CA LYS A 15 79.11 -44.88 -18.04
C LYS A 15 78.79 -46.04 -17.09
N GLN A 16 79.52 -46.16 -15.98
CA GLN A 16 78.97 -46.77 -14.78
C GLN A 16 77.86 -45.82 -14.36
N ARG A 17 76.63 -46.14 -14.79
CA ARG A 17 75.45 -45.76 -14.03
C ARG A 17 75.76 -46.21 -12.61
N ALA A 18 76.20 -45.28 -11.78
CA ALA A 18 76.29 -45.47 -10.36
C ALA A 18 74.89 -45.90 -9.96
N THR A 19 74.69 -47.21 -9.83
CA THR A 19 73.51 -47.80 -9.24
C THR A 19 73.48 -47.21 -7.85
N GLU A 20 72.71 -46.12 -7.71
CA GLU A 20 72.48 -45.42 -6.46
C GLU A 20 72.29 -46.48 -5.39
N ASP A 21 73.18 -46.46 -4.40
CA ASP A 21 73.23 -47.44 -3.32
C ASP A 21 71.78 -47.75 -2.88
N PRO A 22 71.34 -49.02 -2.91
CA PRO A 22 69.97 -49.37 -2.54
C PRO A 22 69.61 -48.84 -1.15
N ASN A 23 70.60 -48.63 -0.28
CA ASN A 23 70.41 -47.99 1.02
C ASN A 23 70.17 -46.47 0.91
N ALA A 24 70.86 -45.76 0.01
CA ALA A 24 70.63 -44.33 -0.26
C ALA A 24 69.26 -44.05 -0.89
N LYS A 25 68.80 -44.91 -1.83
CA LYS A 25 67.42 -44.85 -2.38
C LYS A 25 66.36 -45.06 -1.30
N ARG A 26 66.57 -46.04 -0.40
CA ARG A 26 65.67 -46.30 0.74
C ARG A 26 65.65 -45.15 1.74
N TYR A 27 66.80 -44.52 1.99
CA TYR A 27 66.92 -43.38 2.89
C TYR A 27 66.19 -42.13 2.36
N ARG A 28 66.37 -41.78 1.07
CA ARG A 28 65.63 -40.66 0.44
C ARG A 28 64.12 -40.91 0.40
N ARG A 29 63.69 -42.16 0.12
CA ARG A 29 62.26 -42.53 0.19
C ARG A 29 61.70 -42.41 1.60
N ARG A 30 62.45 -42.82 2.63
CA ARG A 30 62.06 -42.63 4.04
C ARG A 30 62.00 -41.15 4.43
N GLN A 31 62.97 -40.34 4.05
CA GLN A 31 62.96 -38.89 4.33
C GLN A 31 61.80 -38.18 3.61
N ARG A 32 61.56 -38.45 2.33
CA ARG A 32 60.39 -37.91 1.60
C ARG A 32 59.07 -38.36 2.23
N ARG A 33 58.95 -39.62 2.63
CA ARG A 33 57.77 -40.13 3.34
C ARG A 33 57.59 -39.45 4.69
N ASN A 34 58.66 -39.24 5.45
CA ASN A 34 58.60 -38.57 6.74
C ASN A 34 58.27 -37.07 6.61
N LEU A 35 58.77 -36.39 5.58
CA LEU A 35 58.41 -35.01 5.26
C LEU A 35 56.95 -34.89 4.82
N LEU A 36 56.48 -35.78 3.93
CA LEU A 36 55.08 -35.83 3.53
C LEU A 36 54.18 -36.13 4.74
N LEU A 37 54.53 -37.13 5.57
CA LEU A 37 53.80 -37.42 6.81
C LEU A 37 53.80 -36.21 7.76
N GLY A 38 54.92 -35.52 7.91
CA GLY A 38 55.01 -34.29 8.72
C GLY A 38 54.11 -33.17 8.18
N MET A 39 54.12 -32.93 6.86
CA MET A 39 53.21 -31.97 6.22
C MET A 39 51.75 -32.37 6.35
N THR A 40 51.42 -33.66 6.20
CA THR A 40 50.05 -34.17 6.36
C THR A 40 49.59 -34.02 7.81
N ILE A 41 50.43 -34.34 8.79
CA ILE A 41 50.10 -34.13 10.22
C ILE A 41 49.88 -32.64 10.50
N LEU A 42 50.74 -31.77 9.99
CA LEU A 42 50.59 -30.33 10.15
C LEU A 42 49.30 -29.82 9.49
N ALA A 43 49.01 -30.27 8.26
CA ALA A 43 47.77 -29.92 7.55
C ALA A 43 46.52 -30.43 8.28
N CYS A 44 46.55 -31.65 8.85
CA CYS A 44 45.47 -32.18 9.68
C CYS A 44 45.30 -31.36 10.97
N LEU A 45 46.40 -30.92 11.59
CA LEU A 45 46.37 -30.07 12.79
C LEU A 45 45.70 -28.72 12.48
N VAL A 46 46.17 -28.03 11.42
CA VAL A 46 45.60 -26.75 10.99
C VAL A 46 44.13 -26.93 10.58
N GLY A 47 43.80 -27.98 9.83
CA GLY A 47 42.44 -28.31 9.43
C GLY A 47 41.52 -28.58 10.64
N SER A 48 42.01 -29.26 11.66
CA SER A 48 41.27 -29.52 12.90
C SER A 48 40.99 -28.24 13.68
N VAL A 49 41.97 -27.34 13.76
CA VAL A 49 41.80 -26.04 14.43
C VAL A 49 40.78 -25.18 13.68
N LEU A 50 40.91 -25.04 12.36
CA LEU A 50 39.96 -24.29 11.54
C LEU A 50 38.55 -24.89 11.61
N GLY A 51 38.44 -26.22 11.53
CA GLY A 51 37.17 -26.92 11.69
C GLY A 51 36.53 -26.70 13.07
N GLY A 52 37.33 -26.72 14.14
CA GLY A 52 36.88 -26.42 15.50
C GLY A 52 36.37 -24.99 15.67
N VAL A 53 37.05 -24.00 15.08
CA VAL A 53 36.61 -22.60 15.09
C VAL A 53 35.28 -22.44 14.35
N ILE A 54 35.15 -23.00 13.14
CA ILE A 54 33.89 -22.93 12.36
C ILE A 54 32.75 -23.62 13.11
N TRP A 55 33.01 -24.78 13.71
CA TRP A 55 32.02 -25.50 14.52
C TRP A 55 31.59 -24.68 15.73
N ARG A 56 32.53 -24.03 16.42
CA ARG A 56 32.23 -23.20 17.58
C ARG A 56 31.40 -21.97 17.20
N LEU A 57 31.74 -21.28 16.11
CA LEU A 57 30.97 -20.13 15.62
C LEU A 57 29.53 -20.53 15.33
N ARG A 58 29.32 -21.62 14.57
CA ARG A 58 27.97 -22.15 14.29
C ARG A 58 27.21 -22.55 15.56
N ALA A 59 27.90 -23.10 16.56
CA ALA A 59 27.29 -23.46 17.83
C ALA A 59 26.82 -22.22 18.61
N VAL A 60 27.60 -21.13 18.59
CA VAL A 60 27.22 -19.85 19.20
C VAL A 60 26.05 -19.23 18.45
N ASP A 61 26.10 -19.15 17.11
CA ASP A 61 25.01 -18.60 16.29
C ASP A 61 23.69 -19.35 16.54
N ASN A 62 23.74 -20.68 16.60
CA ASN A 62 22.58 -21.52 16.90
C ASN A 62 22.05 -21.28 18.32
N GLN A 63 22.94 -21.10 19.30
CA GLN A 63 22.54 -20.81 20.68
C GLN A 63 21.88 -19.43 20.78
N VAL A 64 22.46 -18.42 20.14
CA VAL A 64 21.91 -17.06 20.10
C VAL A 64 20.53 -17.05 19.44
N ARG A 65 20.38 -17.76 18.32
CA ARG A 65 19.09 -17.96 17.66
C ARG A 65 18.09 -18.71 18.54
N GLN A 66 18.49 -19.78 19.20
CA GLN A 66 17.58 -20.53 20.08
C GLN A 66 17.11 -19.65 21.24
N ASN A 67 18.00 -18.89 21.87
CA ASN A 67 17.64 -17.97 22.95
C ASN A 67 16.61 -16.90 22.48
N LEU A 68 16.72 -16.43 21.23
CA LEU A 68 15.73 -15.51 20.65
C LEU A 68 14.37 -16.18 20.50
N LEU A 69 14.35 -17.40 19.95
CA LEU A 69 13.13 -18.19 19.79
C LEU A 69 12.46 -18.52 21.13
N ASP A 70 13.25 -18.87 22.15
CA ASP A 70 12.74 -19.11 23.51
C ASP A 70 12.14 -17.84 24.11
N THR A 71 12.73 -16.66 23.83
CA THR A 71 12.18 -15.37 24.29
C THR A 71 10.84 -15.07 23.61
N VAL A 72 10.72 -15.36 22.32
CA VAL A 72 9.47 -15.24 21.55
C VAL A 72 8.40 -16.19 22.10
N ASP A 73 8.75 -17.43 22.43
CA ASP A 73 7.83 -18.41 23.03
C ASP A 73 7.33 -17.97 24.41
N VAL A 74 8.21 -17.38 25.23
CA VAL A 74 7.83 -16.77 26.52
C VAL A 74 6.84 -15.62 26.31
N GLU A 75 7.06 -14.77 25.31
CA GLU A 75 6.16 -13.66 24.98
C GLU A 75 4.78 -14.16 24.55
N ILE A 76 4.72 -15.12 23.62
CA ILE A 76 3.47 -15.74 23.16
C ILE A 76 2.75 -16.44 24.32
N THR A 77 3.49 -17.17 25.16
CA THR A 77 2.93 -17.84 26.35
C THR A 77 2.35 -16.84 27.33
N ALA A 78 3.01 -15.69 27.54
CA ALA A 78 2.50 -14.63 28.41
C ALA A 78 1.17 -14.05 27.89
N ILE A 79 1.04 -13.86 26.58
CA ILE A 79 -0.23 -13.42 25.95
C ILE A 79 -1.29 -14.53 26.10
N ASN A 80 -0.93 -15.79 25.83
CA ASN A 80 -1.81 -16.94 25.95
C ASN A 80 -2.31 -17.17 27.38
N VAL A 81 -1.52 -16.89 28.42
CA VAL A 81 -1.94 -17.03 29.83
C VAL A 81 -2.63 -15.76 30.36
N GLY A 82 -2.49 -14.63 29.68
CA GLY A 82 -3.01 -13.34 30.16
C GLY A 82 -2.15 -12.74 31.28
N ASN A 83 -0.83 -13.01 31.30
CA ASN A 83 0.09 -12.47 32.28
C ASN A 83 0.82 -11.22 31.77
N LEU A 84 0.25 -10.04 32.06
CA LEU A 84 0.82 -8.75 31.66
C LEU A 84 2.24 -8.53 32.24
N SER A 85 2.50 -8.96 33.47
CA SER A 85 3.81 -8.76 34.10
C SER A 85 4.92 -9.47 33.33
N ASN A 86 4.71 -10.74 32.98
CA ASN A 86 5.68 -11.50 32.17
C ASN A 86 5.82 -10.95 30.75
N TYR A 87 4.71 -10.51 30.15
CA TYR A 87 4.73 -9.89 28.83
C TYR A 87 5.56 -8.59 28.81
N MET A 88 5.44 -7.76 29.85
CA MET A 88 6.19 -6.51 29.96
C MET A 88 7.65 -6.72 30.34
N GLN A 89 8.00 -7.80 31.05
CA GLN A 89 9.39 -8.09 31.43
C GLN A 89 10.31 -8.31 30.23
N VAL A 90 9.80 -8.84 29.11
CA VAL A 90 10.59 -9.03 27.89
C VAL A 90 10.70 -7.77 27.04
N LYS A 91 10.04 -6.66 27.41
CA LYS A 91 10.07 -5.38 26.67
C LYS A 91 11.16 -4.46 27.20
N ARG A 92 11.80 -3.71 26.30
CA ARG A 92 12.73 -2.64 26.66
C ARG A 92 12.67 -1.52 25.64
N SER A 93 12.50 -0.28 26.11
CA SER A 93 12.57 0.93 25.28
C SER A 93 12.91 2.12 26.18
N ALA A 94 13.51 3.15 25.59
CA ALA A 94 13.69 4.45 26.25
C ALA A 94 12.40 5.30 26.21
N SER A 95 11.48 4.98 25.29
CA SER A 95 10.19 5.66 25.15
C SER A 95 9.14 5.03 26.07
N GLU A 96 8.60 5.84 26.98
CA GLU A 96 7.47 5.44 27.84
C GLU A 96 6.20 5.22 27.01
N ASP A 97 5.96 6.05 25.99
CA ASP A 97 4.82 5.91 25.07
C ASP A 97 4.80 4.54 24.39
N TRP A 98 5.97 4.04 23.97
CA TRP A 98 6.06 2.71 23.39
C TRP A 98 5.70 1.62 24.41
N LEU A 99 6.19 1.73 25.65
CA LEU A 99 5.85 0.76 26.71
C LEU A 99 4.36 0.80 27.06
N GLN A 100 3.73 1.97 27.01
CA GLN A 100 2.28 2.10 27.18
C GLN A 100 1.53 1.47 26.01
N ASN A 101 1.93 1.75 24.77
CA ASN A 101 1.36 1.11 23.58
C ASN A 101 1.47 -0.43 23.64
N GLN A 102 2.57 -0.98 24.16
CA GLN A 102 2.68 -2.43 24.36
C GLN A 102 1.62 -2.99 25.34
N ARG A 103 1.23 -2.23 26.36
CA ARG A 103 0.14 -2.64 27.28
C ARG A 103 -1.21 -2.60 26.58
N ASP A 104 -1.42 -1.61 25.72
CA ASP A 104 -2.67 -1.47 24.95
C ASP A 104 -2.80 -2.62 23.94
N ILE A 105 -1.73 -2.95 23.22
CA ILE A 105 -1.63 -4.14 22.36
C ILE A 105 -1.90 -5.44 23.15
N PHE A 106 -1.36 -5.57 24.36
CA PHE A 106 -1.65 -6.73 25.21
C PHE A 106 -3.15 -6.84 25.53
N ASN A 107 -3.78 -5.72 25.88
CA ASN A 107 -5.21 -5.68 26.17
C ASN A 107 -6.04 -6.05 24.94
N GLU A 108 -5.66 -5.56 23.75
CA GLU A 108 -6.29 -5.94 22.48
C GLU A 108 -6.22 -7.46 22.25
N TYR A 109 -5.04 -8.07 22.45
CA TYR A 109 -4.92 -9.54 22.37
C TYR A 109 -5.86 -10.25 23.35
N GLN A 110 -5.99 -9.76 24.59
CA GLN A 110 -6.92 -10.35 25.56
C GLN A 110 -8.38 -10.20 25.12
N GLN A 111 -8.76 -9.07 24.52
CA GLN A 111 -10.10 -8.85 23.98
C GLN A 111 -10.41 -9.80 22.81
N LEU A 112 -9.50 -9.92 21.83
CA LEU A 112 -9.65 -10.84 20.71
C LEU A 112 -9.72 -12.30 21.17
N LYS A 113 -8.97 -12.65 22.22
CA LYS A 113 -9.03 -13.98 22.82
C LYS A 113 -10.35 -14.24 23.54
N GLN A 114 -10.88 -13.27 24.28
CA GLN A 114 -12.21 -13.38 24.92
C GLN A 114 -13.33 -13.51 23.88
N ALA A 115 -13.20 -12.86 22.73
CA ALA A 115 -14.10 -13.00 21.60
C ALA A 115 -13.96 -14.34 20.85
N GLY A 116 -12.97 -15.18 21.19
CA GLY A 116 -12.69 -16.44 20.49
C GLY A 116 -12.14 -16.24 19.08
N GLN A 117 -11.60 -15.07 18.78
CA GLN A 117 -11.13 -14.70 17.45
C GLN A 117 -9.62 -14.89 17.29
N LEU A 118 -8.84 -14.96 18.37
CA LEU A 118 -7.39 -15.06 18.29
C LEU A 118 -6.86 -16.49 18.43
N GLU A 119 -6.05 -16.93 17.48
CA GLU A 119 -5.20 -18.12 17.58
C GLU A 119 -3.73 -17.70 17.35
N LEU A 120 -2.97 -17.61 18.45
CA LEU A 120 -1.52 -17.42 18.40
C LEU A 120 -0.86 -18.77 18.10
N THR A 121 -0.54 -18.99 16.83
CA THR A 121 0.00 -20.29 16.37
C THR A 121 1.40 -20.60 16.90
N GLY A 122 2.14 -19.56 17.30
CA GLY A 122 3.57 -19.65 17.66
C GLY A 122 4.48 -20.06 16.50
N LYS A 123 3.94 -20.12 15.28
CA LYS A 123 4.70 -20.49 14.10
C LYS A 123 5.54 -19.30 13.65
N VAL A 124 6.85 -19.50 13.74
CA VAL A 124 7.84 -18.55 13.25
C VAL A 124 8.03 -18.74 11.75
N LEU A 125 7.73 -17.70 10.97
CA LEU A 125 7.84 -17.70 9.51
C LEU A 125 9.24 -17.31 9.02
N ASP A 126 9.91 -16.40 9.72
CA ASP A 126 11.26 -15.95 9.41
C ASP A 126 11.99 -15.48 10.67
N VAL A 127 13.32 -15.68 10.71
CA VAL A 127 14.21 -15.17 11.76
C VAL A 127 15.50 -14.66 11.13
N THR A 128 15.71 -13.35 11.23
CA THR A 128 16.94 -12.68 10.79
C THR A 128 17.68 -12.15 12.02
N ILE A 129 18.97 -12.42 12.11
CA ILE A 129 19.83 -11.96 13.21
C ILE A 129 21.06 -11.28 12.60
N ASP A 130 21.35 -10.08 13.06
CA ASP A 130 22.55 -9.29 12.77
C ASP A 130 22.99 -8.65 14.09
N GLU A 131 23.78 -9.39 14.87
CA GLU A 131 24.07 -9.08 16.27
C GLU A 131 24.51 -7.61 16.45
N PRO A 132 23.91 -6.86 17.39
CA PRO A 132 23.02 -7.32 18.47
C PRO A 132 21.52 -7.34 18.12
N ARG A 133 21.13 -7.21 16.85
CA ARG A 133 19.74 -7.09 16.40
C ARG A 133 19.17 -8.42 15.95
N GLY A 134 17.89 -8.62 16.24
CA GLY A 134 17.10 -9.78 15.86
C GLY A 134 15.73 -9.34 15.38
N ARG A 135 15.22 -10.03 14.37
CA ARG A 135 13.89 -9.81 13.82
C ARG A 135 13.22 -11.16 13.62
N VAL A 136 11.98 -11.25 14.07
CA VAL A 136 11.17 -12.45 14.00
C VAL A 136 9.86 -12.10 13.33
N VAL A 137 9.48 -12.89 12.33
CA VAL A 137 8.16 -12.78 11.68
C VAL A 137 7.31 -13.94 12.14
N LEU A 138 6.18 -13.65 12.76
CA LEU A 138 5.25 -14.64 13.30
C LEU A 138 4.00 -14.76 12.45
N GLU A 139 3.38 -15.94 12.50
CA GLU A 139 2.02 -16.16 12.03
C GLU A 139 1.02 -16.08 13.20
N GLU A 140 0.02 -15.23 13.06
CA GLU A 140 -1.13 -15.15 13.96
C GLU A 140 -2.39 -15.39 13.14
N LYS A 141 -3.44 -15.94 13.74
CA LYS A 141 -4.74 -16.00 13.08
C LYS A 141 -5.75 -15.19 13.87
N VAL A 142 -6.46 -14.31 13.18
CA VAL A 142 -7.54 -13.50 13.74
C VAL A 142 -8.81 -13.79 12.96
N ALA A 143 -9.86 -14.23 13.66
CA ALA A 143 -11.10 -14.74 13.10
C ALA A 143 -10.88 -15.81 12.00
N GLY A 144 -9.86 -16.66 12.16
CA GLY A 144 -9.47 -17.69 11.19
C GLY A 144 -8.65 -17.20 9.99
N VAL A 145 -8.47 -15.89 9.82
CA VAL A 145 -7.65 -15.30 8.76
C VAL A 145 -6.19 -15.25 9.21
N PRO A 146 -5.22 -15.73 8.41
CA PRO A 146 -3.81 -15.71 8.77
C PRO A 146 -3.20 -14.32 8.54
N TYR A 147 -2.48 -13.83 9.53
CA TYR A 147 -1.73 -12.58 9.55
C TYR A 147 -0.25 -12.83 9.83
N ARG A 148 0.58 -11.87 9.45
CA ARG A 148 2.01 -11.81 9.77
C ARG A 148 2.27 -10.60 10.64
N VAL A 149 3.07 -10.78 11.68
CA VAL A 149 3.50 -9.68 12.57
C VAL A 149 5.01 -9.72 12.69
N VAL A 150 5.63 -8.54 12.66
CA VAL A 150 7.10 -8.40 12.74
C VAL A 150 7.51 -7.91 14.12
N TRP A 151 8.38 -8.67 14.76
CA TRP A 151 8.83 -8.44 16.12
C TRP A 151 10.34 -8.18 16.11
N PHE A 152 10.76 -7.04 16.66
CA PHE A 152 12.16 -6.62 16.72
C PHE A 152 12.73 -6.82 18.11
N TYR A 153 13.95 -7.35 18.17
CA TYR A 153 14.64 -7.69 19.41
C TYR A 153 16.06 -7.19 19.39
N TRP A 154 16.55 -6.70 20.53
CA TRP A 154 17.97 -6.44 20.75
C TRP A 154 18.52 -7.36 21.84
N LEU A 155 19.72 -7.89 21.62
CA LEU A 155 20.45 -8.69 22.57
C LEU A 155 21.22 -7.76 23.52
N TYR A 156 20.86 -7.79 24.80
CA TYR A 156 21.55 -7.01 25.83
C TYR A 156 22.51 -7.89 26.61
N GLU A 157 23.77 -7.48 26.65
CA GLU A 157 24.83 -8.15 27.44
C GLU A 157 24.85 -7.67 28.90
N ASP A 158 24.21 -6.53 29.20
CA ASP A 158 24.31 -5.86 30.49
C ASP A 158 23.54 -6.57 31.62
N ASN A 159 24.29 -6.97 32.65
CA ASN A 159 23.80 -7.45 33.93
C ASN A 159 23.54 -6.33 34.96
N VAL A 160 23.60 -5.06 34.56
CA VAL A 160 23.50 -3.92 35.51
C VAL A 160 22.21 -3.97 36.35
N ASN A 161 21.14 -4.57 35.81
CA ASN A 161 19.90 -4.88 36.53
C ASN A 161 19.52 -6.38 36.50
N GLY A 162 20.47 -7.28 36.22
CA GLY A 162 20.22 -8.73 36.13
C GLY A 162 19.36 -9.17 34.93
N GLN A 163 19.38 -8.40 33.84
CA GLN A 163 18.46 -8.56 32.71
C GLN A 163 19.17 -8.78 31.35
N ALA A 164 20.23 -9.58 31.32
CA ALA A 164 20.82 -10.05 30.07
C ALA A 164 19.82 -10.84 29.22
N GLY A 165 20.04 -10.87 27.90
CA GLY A 165 19.24 -11.62 26.93
C GLY A 165 18.50 -10.76 25.91
N TRP A 166 17.73 -11.42 25.07
CA TRP A 166 16.91 -10.77 24.05
C TRP A 166 15.77 -9.99 24.70
N ARG A 167 15.58 -8.74 24.27
CA ARG A 167 14.44 -7.91 24.66
C ARG A 167 13.76 -7.39 23.43
N ARG A 168 12.43 -7.38 23.47
CA ARG A 168 11.65 -6.76 22.43
C ARG A 168 11.80 -5.24 22.50
N VAL A 169 12.02 -4.62 21.36
CA VAL A 169 12.25 -3.19 21.18
C VAL A 169 11.25 -2.60 20.16
N PRO A 170 11.17 -1.27 20.02
CA PRO A 170 10.43 -0.64 18.93
C PRO A 170 10.89 -1.11 17.54
N PRO A 171 10.06 -0.95 16.50
CA PRO A 171 10.45 -1.27 15.13
C PRO A 171 11.78 -0.60 14.73
N ASP A 172 12.70 -1.40 14.20
CA ASP A 172 13.99 -0.93 13.67
C ASP A 172 13.90 -0.93 12.14
N VAL A 173 13.57 0.23 11.57
CA VAL A 173 13.38 0.42 10.12
C VAL A 173 14.67 0.22 9.33
N GLU A 174 15.84 0.39 9.94
CA GLU A 174 17.12 0.08 9.30
C GLU A 174 17.33 -1.43 9.16
N PHE A 175 16.59 -2.23 9.95
CA PHE A 175 16.60 -3.69 9.93
C PHE A 175 15.38 -4.30 9.21
N TRP A 176 14.78 -3.55 8.28
CA TRP A 176 13.70 -4.02 7.41
C TRP A 176 14.18 -4.97 6.30
N GLY A 177 15.48 -4.95 6.01
CA GLY A 177 16.13 -5.77 4.99
C GLY A 177 16.56 -4.97 3.76
N SER A 178 17.25 -5.63 2.85
CA SER A 178 17.78 -4.99 1.64
C SER A 178 16.66 -4.44 0.76
N GLN A 179 16.87 -3.22 0.23
CA GLN A 179 15.99 -2.62 -0.76
C GLN A 179 16.13 -3.39 -2.09
N LYS A 180 14.99 -3.68 -2.71
CA LYS A 180 14.86 -4.39 -3.98
C LYS A 180 13.88 -3.65 -4.87
N THR A 181 13.86 -4.04 -6.14
CA THR A 181 12.99 -3.42 -7.15
C THR A 181 12.41 -4.48 -8.05
N ILE A 182 11.10 -4.38 -8.29
CA ILE A 182 10.39 -5.07 -9.38
C ILE A 182 10.18 -4.04 -10.49
N ASP A 183 10.60 -4.37 -11.71
CA ASP A 183 10.43 -3.52 -12.89
C ASP A 183 9.53 -4.23 -13.90
N LYS A 184 8.46 -3.55 -14.32
CA LYS A 184 7.44 -4.01 -15.26
C LYS A 184 7.27 -3.05 -16.45
N GLY A 185 8.31 -2.30 -16.82
CA GLY A 185 8.22 -1.36 -17.94
C GLY A 185 7.67 -0.01 -17.49
N SER A 186 6.35 0.22 -17.58
CA SER A 186 5.74 1.50 -17.14
C SER A 186 5.64 1.62 -15.62
N LEU A 187 5.76 0.50 -14.89
CA LEU A 187 5.72 0.43 -13.43
C LEU A 187 7.05 -0.04 -12.82
N LYS A 188 7.48 0.63 -11.76
CA LYS A 188 8.60 0.24 -10.90
C LYS A 188 8.12 0.16 -9.45
N VAL A 189 8.24 -1.01 -8.81
CA VAL A 189 7.92 -1.16 -7.38
C VAL A 189 9.21 -1.31 -6.59
N VAL A 190 9.48 -0.35 -5.73
CA VAL A 190 10.61 -0.31 -4.80
C VAL A 190 10.15 -0.76 -3.42
N TYR A 191 10.85 -1.70 -2.81
CA TYR A 191 10.40 -2.30 -1.56
C TYR A 191 11.59 -2.87 -0.77
N HIS A 192 11.38 -3.10 0.52
CA HIS A 192 12.33 -3.81 1.38
C HIS A 192 11.96 -5.30 1.50
N GLU A 193 12.93 -6.15 1.81
CA GLU A 193 12.77 -7.60 1.79
C GLU A 193 11.58 -8.17 2.57
N LEU A 194 11.19 -7.56 3.69
CA LEU A 194 9.99 -7.93 4.45
C LEU A 194 8.70 -7.74 3.66
N ASP A 195 8.63 -6.70 2.84
CA ASP A 195 7.45 -6.30 2.06
C ASP A 195 7.34 -7.03 0.72
N ARG A 196 8.28 -7.95 0.42
CA ARG A 196 8.34 -8.66 -0.87
C ARG A 196 7.00 -9.19 -1.35
N ARG A 197 6.22 -9.81 -0.47
CA ARG A 197 4.95 -10.44 -0.86
C ARG A 197 3.88 -9.41 -1.24
N MET A 198 3.85 -8.29 -0.53
CA MET A 198 2.98 -7.18 -0.86
C MET A 198 3.45 -6.52 -2.16
N ALA A 199 4.75 -6.31 -2.33
CA ALA A 199 5.33 -5.75 -3.55
C ALA A 199 5.03 -6.60 -4.78
N GLU A 200 5.15 -7.93 -4.68
CA GLU A 200 4.81 -8.87 -5.76
C GLU A 200 3.30 -8.86 -6.07
N ALA A 201 2.44 -8.87 -5.05
CA ALA A 201 0.99 -8.80 -5.24
C ALA A 201 0.56 -7.47 -5.89
N MET A 202 1.06 -6.36 -5.36
CA MET A 202 0.82 -5.01 -5.88
C MET A 202 1.35 -4.84 -7.30
N ALA A 203 2.58 -5.27 -7.58
CA ALA A 203 3.15 -5.16 -8.92
C ALA A 203 2.35 -5.93 -9.96
N ASN A 204 1.74 -7.06 -9.60
CA ASN A 204 0.89 -7.83 -10.52
C ASN A 204 -0.49 -7.18 -10.73
N GLN A 205 -1.05 -6.55 -9.69
CA GLN A 205 -2.35 -5.90 -9.76
C GLN A 205 -2.25 -4.56 -10.53
N VAL A 206 -1.24 -3.75 -10.23
CA VAL A 206 -1.10 -2.37 -10.75
C VAL A 206 -0.50 -2.32 -12.16
N ASP A 207 0.16 -3.39 -12.63
CA ASP A 207 0.81 -3.46 -13.96
C ASP A 207 -0.11 -2.96 -15.08
N GLY A 208 -1.38 -3.37 -15.05
CA GLY A 208 -2.37 -3.02 -16.08
C GLY A 208 -3.07 -1.68 -15.86
N TRP A 209 -3.14 -1.19 -14.62
CA TRP A 209 -3.92 0.02 -14.29
C TRP A 209 -3.40 1.24 -15.03
N TRP A 210 -2.09 1.39 -15.06
CA TRP A 210 -1.45 2.55 -15.67
C TRP A 210 -1.74 2.61 -17.18
N ASP A 211 -1.44 1.54 -17.90
CA ASP A 211 -1.61 1.48 -19.34
C ASP A 211 -3.09 1.61 -19.73
N GLU A 212 -4.00 0.98 -18.97
CA GLU A 212 -5.44 1.09 -19.16
C GLU A 212 -5.93 2.54 -18.95
N ALA A 213 -5.57 3.16 -17.82
CA ALA A 213 -5.95 4.54 -17.54
C ALA A 213 -5.46 5.51 -18.62
N CYS A 214 -4.21 5.32 -19.06
CA CYS A 214 -3.58 6.19 -20.02
C CYS A 214 -4.21 6.05 -21.42
N SER A 215 -4.69 4.85 -21.75
CA SER A 215 -5.48 4.61 -22.95
C SER A 215 -6.84 5.31 -22.89
N LEU A 216 -7.49 5.31 -21.72
CA LEU A 216 -8.79 5.97 -21.50
C LEU A 216 -8.68 7.50 -21.52
N LEU A 217 -7.62 8.04 -20.90
CA LEU A 217 -7.38 9.48 -20.76
C LEU A 217 -6.57 10.10 -21.90
N ILE A 218 -6.14 9.29 -22.88
CA ILE A 218 -5.37 9.74 -24.06
C ILE A 218 -4.09 10.48 -23.63
N CYS A 219 -3.32 9.88 -22.73
CA CYS A 219 -2.07 10.49 -22.27
C CYS A 219 -1.05 10.63 -23.42
N SER A 220 -0.28 11.73 -23.43
CA SER A 220 0.72 11.98 -24.47
C SER A 220 1.89 10.98 -24.42
N ALA A 221 2.32 10.50 -25.58
CA ALA A 221 3.47 9.60 -25.71
C ALA A 221 4.76 10.21 -25.13
N GLY A 222 5.40 9.50 -24.19
CA GLY A 222 6.60 9.97 -23.46
C GLY A 222 6.49 9.89 -21.94
N GLN A 223 5.56 9.09 -21.42
CA GLN A 223 5.25 9.00 -20.00
C GLN A 223 6.44 8.65 -19.12
N ALA A 224 6.53 9.34 -17.99
CA ALA A 224 7.40 8.97 -16.90
C ALA A 224 6.94 7.61 -16.31
N GLN A 225 7.92 6.80 -15.93
CA GLN A 225 7.70 5.52 -15.27
C GLN A 225 7.07 5.75 -13.88
N LEU A 226 5.90 5.16 -13.62
CA LEU A 226 5.28 5.19 -12.29
C LEU A 226 6.18 4.40 -11.33
N THR A 227 6.61 5.04 -10.25
CA THR A 227 7.35 4.39 -9.17
C THR A 227 6.46 4.26 -7.95
N ILE A 228 6.29 3.05 -7.43
CA ILE A 228 5.62 2.80 -6.16
C ILE A 228 6.67 2.38 -5.15
N GLU A 229 6.84 3.14 -4.08
CA GLU A 229 7.77 2.82 -3.00
C GLU A 229 7.02 2.37 -1.76
N ILE A 230 7.21 1.12 -1.36
CA ILE A 230 6.70 0.61 -0.08
C ILE A 230 7.69 1.01 1.01
N VAL A 231 7.25 1.91 1.89
CA VAL A 231 8.10 2.50 2.93
C VAL A 231 7.72 1.99 4.33
N PRO A 232 8.69 1.65 5.19
CA PRO A 232 8.44 1.38 6.60
C PRO A 232 8.32 2.71 7.38
N GLU A 233 7.37 3.55 6.99
CA GLU A 233 7.05 4.81 7.66
C GLU A 233 5.58 4.88 8.07
N THR A 234 5.29 5.67 9.10
CA THR A 234 3.94 5.87 9.61
C THR A 234 3.19 6.86 8.72
N LEU A 235 2.59 6.36 7.64
CA LEU A 235 1.71 7.14 6.75
C LEU A 235 0.25 6.78 7.01
N ALA A 236 -0.65 7.75 6.82
CA ALA A 236 -2.10 7.52 6.95
C ALA A 236 -2.66 6.66 5.79
N GLY A 237 -1.97 6.67 4.65
CA GLY A 237 -2.32 5.93 3.44
C GLY A 237 -1.28 6.18 2.34
N PRO A 238 -1.54 5.70 1.12
CA PRO A 238 -0.72 6.05 -0.04
C PRO A 238 -0.70 7.57 -0.27
N GLU A 239 0.47 8.12 -0.59
CA GLU A 239 0.64 9.56 -0.87
C GLU A 239 1.69 9.78 -1.96
N TRP A 240 1.59 10.88 -2.71
CA TRP A 240 2.61 11.25 -3.69
C TRP A 240 3.86 11.80 -3.02
N ASP A 241 5.03 11.42 -3.54
CA ASP A 241 6.32 12.00 -3.14
C ASP A 241 6.37 13.50 -3.51
N LEU A 242 6.92 14.31 -2.62
CA LEU A 242 6.98 15.77 -2.78
C LEU A 242 7.99 16.23 -3.83
N TYR A 243 8.98 15.39 -4.15
CA TYR A 243 10.11 15.75 -5.02
C TYR A 243 10.11 14.96 -6.32
N GLU A 244 9.56 13.76 -6.33
CA GLU A 244 9.46 12.90 -7.50
C GLU A 244 8.00 12.80 -7.98
N GLU A 245 7.67 13.52 -9.06
CA GLU A 245 6.28 13.71 -9.54
C GLU A 245 5.48 12.41 -9.76
N TRP A 246 6.17 11.35 -10.18
CA TRP A 246 5.58 10.04 -10.52
C TRP A 246 5.97 8.94 -9.54
N LYS A 247 6.26 9.32 -8.30
CA LYS A 247 6.53 8.40 -7.21
C LYS A 247 5.43 8.47 -6.16
N VAL A 248 4.78 7.35 -5.90
CA VAL A 248 3.82 7.19 -4.80
C VAL A 248 4.44 6.36 -3.70
N ARG A 249 4.29 6.81 -2.46
CA ARG A 249 4.78 6.15 -1.26
C ARG A 249 3.62 5.43 -0.61
N VAL A 250 3.80 4.15 -0.30
CA VAL A 250 2.79 3.28 0.28
C VAL A 250 3.30 2.77 1.63
N PRO A 251 2.55 2.94 2.74
CA PRO A 251 2.99 2.43 4.03
C PRO A 251 3.07 0.90 4.04
N SER A 252 4.13 0.36 4.63
CA SER A 252 4.20 -1.06 4.94
C SER A 252 3.16 -1.42 6.02
N PRO A 253 2.26 -2.38 5.78
CA PRO A 253 1.29 -2.82 6.78
C PRO A 253 1.98 -3.48 7.98
N LEU A 254 3.20 -3.98 7.81
CA LEU A 254 3.97 -4.67 8.85
C LEU A 254 4.60 -3.71 9.88
N LEU A 255 4.62 -2.40 9.62
CA LEU A 255 5.10 -1.40 10.57
C LEU A 255 4.03 -0.99 11.58
N LEU A 256 2.83 -0.72 11.07
CA LEU A 256 1.72 -0.19 11.87
C LEU A 256 0.97 -1.28 12.61
N ASP A 257 0.76 -2.43 11.97
CA ASP A 257 -0.10 -3.48 12.50
C ASP A 257 0.26 -4.88 11.94
N ARG A 258 -0.71 -5.80 11.92
CA ARG A 258 -0.64 -7.13 11.34
C ARG A 258 -0.88 -7.05 9.82
N GLY A 259 0.05 -7.57 9.02
CA GLY A 259 -0.14 -7.72 7.57
C GLY A 259 -0.87 -9.01 7.22
N ARG A 260 -1.94 -8.96 6.43
CA ARG A 260 -2.65 -10.18 5.98
C ARG A 260 -1.71 -11.10 5.19
N ASN A 261 -1.73 -12.38 5.52
CA ASN A 261 -0.85 -13.38 4.92
C ASN A 261 -1.44 -14.01 3.66
N ASP A 262 -2.76 -14.05 3.57
CA ASP A 262 -3.55 -14.59 2.45
C ASP A 262 -3.72 -13.56 1.32
N VAL A 263 -3.96 -12.31 1.69
CA VAL A 263 -4.13 -11.18 0.77
C VAL A 263 -3.13 -10.07 1.15
N PRO A 264 -1.85 -10.16 0.71
CA PRO A 264 -0.80 -9.23 1.12
C PRO A 264 -1.01 -7.78 0.67
N PHE A 265 -1.75 -7.59 -0.43
CA PHE A 265 -2.22 -6.29 -0.90
C PHE A 265 -3.74 -6.25 -0.66
N THR A 266 -4.15 -5.68 0.48
CA THR A 266 -5.54 -5.79 0.95
C THR A 266 -6.47 -4.92 0.09
N PRO A 267 -7.78 -5.25 0.00
CA PRO A 267 -8.74 -4.47 -0.77
C PRO A 267 -8.80 -2.99 -0.35
N GLU A 268 -8.62 -2.70 0.94
CA GLU A 268 -8.62 -1.33 1.46
C GLU A 268 -7.41 -0.54 0.96
N LEU A 269 -6.22 -1.17 0.96
CA LEU A 269 -5.01 -0.54 0.46
C LEU A 269 -5.02 -0.44 -1.07
N GLU A 270 -5.62 -1.42 -1.73
CA GLU A 270 -5.87 -1.44 -3.18
C GLU A 270 -6.76 -0.27 -3.59
N ALA A 271 -7.91 -0.10 -2.94
CA ALA A 271 -8.82 1.02 -3.19
C ALA A 271 -8.17 2.37 -2.90
N ALA A 272 -7.42 2.49 -1.80
CA ALA A 272 -6.70 3.72 -1.46
C ALA A 272 -5.63 4.08 -2.52
N LEU A 273 -4.86 3.09 -2.97
CA LEU A 273 -3.86 3.30 -4.02
C LEU A 273 -4.52 3.63 -5.37
N ALA A 274 -5.59 2.93 -5.73
CA ALA A 274 -6.35 3.18 -6.94
C ALA A 274 -6.88 4.62 -6.99
N HIS A 275 -7.41 5.12 -5.87
CA HIS A 275 -7.91 6.49 -5.75
C HIS A 275 -6.80 7.54 -5.95
N VAL A 276 -5.66 7.37 -5.27
CA VAL A 276 -4.50 8.28 -5.37
C VAL A 276 -3.91 8.31 -6.78
N LEU A 277 -3.89 7.16 -7.46
CA LEU A 277 -3.46 7.07 -8.86
C LEU A 277 -4.47 7.73 -9.81
N ALA A 278 -5.76 7.46 -9.62
CA ALA A 278 -6.84 8.02 -10.44
C ALA A 278 -6.88 9.56 -10.35
N GLU A 279 -6.75 10.12 -9.15
CA GLU A 279 -6.73 11.56 -8.91
C GLU A 279 -5.57 12.22 -9.66
N LYS A 280 -4.35 11.69 -9.51
CA LYS A 280 -3.17 12.22 -10.19
C LYS A 280 -3.28 12.16 -11.70
N LEU A 281 -3.78 11.05 -12.24
CA LEU A 281 -3.96 10.87 -13.66
C LEU A 281 -5.02 11.85 -14.21
N ALA A 282 -6.10 12.06 -13.46
CA ALA A 282 -7.11 13.04 -13.81
C ALA A 282 -6.55 14.47 -13.83
N ASP A 283 -5.74 14.83 -12.85
CA ASP A 283 -5.06 16.13 -12.80
C ASP A 283 -4.03 16.30 -13.92
N TYR A 284 -3.24 15.25 -14.19
CA TYR A 284 -2.24 15.25 -15.25
C TYR A 284 -2.89 15.43 -16.62
N SER A 285 -4.01 14.75 -16.89
CA SER A 285 -4.74 14.88 -18.16
C SER A 285 -5.21 16.31 -18.45
N ARG A 286 -5.31 17.15 -17.41
CA ARG A 286 -5.72 18.56 -17.48
C ARG A 286 -4.57 19.56 -17.31
N GLY A 287 -3.32 19.07 -17.25
CA GLY A 287 -2.13 19.92 -17.15
C GLY A 287 -1.77 20.41 -15.75
N ASN A 288 -2.12 19.67 -14.68
CA ASN A 288 -1.71 19.90 -13.27
C ASN A 288 -2.13 21.25 -12.62
N SER A 289 -2.82 22.15 -13.34
CA SER A 289 -3.23 23.46 -12.83
C SER A 289 -4.75 23.61 -12.65
N PHE A 290 -5.52 22.59 -12.99
CA PHE A 290 -6.96 22.64 -12.84
C PHE A 290 -7.36 22.57 -11.36
N ARG A 291 -8.21 23.50 -10.92
CA ARG A 291 -8.91 23.42 -9.64
C ARG A 291 -10.37 23.80 -9.88
N PRO A 292 -11.34 22.92 -9.57
CA PRO A 292 -12.73 23.29 -9.68
C PRO A 292 -13.08 24.35 -8.64
N ASN A 293 -14.08 25.18 -8.92
CA ASN A 293 -14.61 26.07 -7.90
C ASN A 293 -15.26 25.25 -6.78
N ASP A 294 -15.08 25.65 -5.53
CA ASP A 294 -15.72 25.00 -4.39
C ASP A 294 -17.25 24.99 -4.58
N TYR A 295 -17.88 23.88 -4.21
CA TYR A 295 -19.34 23.67 -4.27
C TYR A 295 -19.95 23.70 -5.69
N SER A 296 -19.12 23.60 -6.73
CA SER A 296 -19.56 23.61 -8.13
C SER A 296 -19.86 22.21 -8.68
N ASP A 297 -20.65 22.14 -9.76
CA ASP A 297 -20.83 20.89 -10.50
C ASP A 297 -19.50 20.37 -11.06
N ALA A 298 -18.56 21.26 -11.41
CA ALA A 298 -17.23 20.88 -11.85
C ALA A 298 -16.46 20.10 -10.77
N GLN A 299 -16.59 20.49 -9.50
CA GLN A 299 -15.99 19.76 -8.39
C GLN A 299 -16.56 18.35 -8.32
N TRP A 300 -17.88 18.22 -8.30
CA TRP A 300 -18.54 16.92 -8.23
C TRP A 300 -18.22 16.04 -9.44
N LEU A 301 -18.27 16.58 -10.65
CA LEU A 301 -17.91 15.86 -11.87
C LEU A 301 -16.47 15.34 -11.81
N GLN A 302 -15.53 16.13 -11.31
CA GLN A 302 -14.15 15.68 -11.14
C GLN A 302 -14.07 14.53 -10.12
N GLU A 303 -14.65 14.68 -8.93
CA GLU A 303 -14.63 13.67 -7.87
C GLU A 303 -15.24 12.34 -8.34
N GLU A 304 -16.35 12.40 -9.08
CA GLU A 304 -17.01 11.23 -9.63
C GLU A 304 -16.22 10.57 -10.78
N ILE A 305 -15.54 11.34 -11.64
CA ILE A 305 -14.66 10.76 -12.66
C ILE A 305 -13.45 10.07 -12.00
N VAL A 306 -12.89 10.65 -10.94
CA VAL A 306 -11.81 10.04 -10.16
C VAL A 306 -12.29 8.74 -9.52
N ALA A 307 -13.48 8.74 -8.89
CA ALA A 307 -14.07 7.53 -8.31
C ALA A 307 -14.38 6.46 -9.37
N TRP A 308 -14.89 6.87 -10.54
CA TRP A 308 -15.09 5.97 -11.68
C TRP A 308 -13.78 5.33 -12.14
N LEU A 309 -12.74 6.12 -12.34
CA LEU A 309 -11.43 5.66 -12.79
C LEU A 309 -10.78 4.72 -11.77
N ALA A 310 -10.89 5.04 -10.48
CA ALA A 310 -10.44 4.15 -9.40
C ALA A 310 -11.21 2.81 -9.40
N GLY A 311 -12.52 2.84 -9.67
CA GLY A 311 -13.35 1.63 -9.81
C GLY A 311 -12.97 0.77 -11.02
N GLN A 312 -12.47 1.37 -12.11
CA GLN A 312 -11.93 0.60 -13.25
C GLN A 312 -10.69 -0.21 -12.83
N PHE A 313 -9.83 0.35 -11.98
CA PHE A 313 -8.61 -0.32 -11.52
C PHE A 313 -8.88 -1.56 -10.67
N THR A 314 -9.76 -1.44 -9.69
CA THR A 314 -10.01 -2.53 -8.72
C THR A 314 -10.95 -3.60 -9.27
N SER A 315 -11.48 -3.43 -10.48
CA SER A 315 -12.57 -4.26 -11.04
C SER A 315 -13.80 -4.34 -10.12
N ASN A 316 -13.90 -3.47 -9.11
CA ASN A 316 -15.02 -3.40 -8.18
C ASN A 316 -15.93 -2.24 -8.58
N THR A 317 -16.99 -2.55 -9.31
CA THR A 317 -17.97 -1.55 -9.75
C THR A 317 -18.79 -0.97 -8.59
N ASP A 318 -18.82 -1.64 -7.44
CA ASP A 318 -19.61 -1.17 -6.30
C ASP A 318 -18.96 0.00 -5.54
N ASP A 319 -17.63 0.14 -5.65
CA ASP A 319 -16.85 1.19 -4.99
C ASP A 319 -16.60 2.41 -5.90
N GLY A 320 -16.94 2.32 -7.19
CA GLY A 320 -16.78 3.40 -8.18
C GLY A 320 -18.01 4.30 -8.34
N SER A 321 -17.90 5.35 -9.16
CA SER A 321 -19.03 6.23 -9.49
C SER A 321 -20.11 5.47 -10.27
N ARG A 322 -21.31 5.38 -9.69
CA ARG A 322 -22.49 4.81 -10.36
C ARG A 322 -22.98 5.71 -11.48
N PHE A 323 -22.84 7.03 -11.31
CA PHE A 323 -23.16 8.00 -12.34
C PHE A 323 -22.34 7.73 -13.59
N PHE A 324 -21.00 7.73 -13.51
CA PHE A 324 -20.17 7.52 -14.69
C PHE A 324 -20.18 6.09 -15.22
N THR A 325 -20.47 5.10 -14.39
CA THR A 325 -20.70 3.72 -14.87
C THR A 325 -21.93 3.62 -15.77
N THR A 326 -23.05 4.20 -15.36
CA THR A 326 -24.26 4.22 -16.19
C THR A 326 -24.15 5.19 -17.37
N PHE A 327 -23.39 6.28 -17.20
CA PHE A 327 -23.10 7.23 -18.26
C PHE A 327 -22.22 6.62 -19.36
N ASP A 328 -21.16 5.91 -18.98
CA ASP A 328 -20.33 5.13 -19.90
C ASP A 328 -21.18 4.12 -20.69
N ALA A 329 -22.03 3.35 -20.01
CA ALA A 329 -22.93 2.41 -20.69
C ALA A 329 -23.88 3.09 -21.70
N ALA A 330 -24.29 4.34 -21.45
CA ALA A 330 -25.20 5.09 -22.31
C ALA A 330 -24.50 5.83 -23.48
N PHE A 331 -23.28 6.35 -23.28
CA PHE A 331 -22.60 7.25 -24.22
C PHE A 331 -21.24 6.74 -24.72
N GLY A 332 -20.72 5.64 -24.15
CA GLY A 332 -19.49 4.95 -24.52
C GLY A 332 -18.27 5.28 -23.65
N SER A 333 -17.28 4.37 -23.69
CA SER A 333 -16.06 4.36 -22.84
C SER A 333 -15.19 5.61 -22.86
N THR A 334 -15.29 6.42 -23.91
CA THR A 334 -14.52 7.67 -24.03
C THR A 334 -15.25 8.88 -23.46
N ALA A 335 -16.53 8.74 -23.09
CA ALA A 335 -17.34 9.89 -22.66
C ALA A 335 -16.85 10.50 -21.32
N PRO A 336 -16.49 9.71 -20.28
CA PRO A 336 -15.95 10.29 -19.05
C PRO A 336 -14.64 11.05 -19.27
N SER A 337 -13.73 10.54 -20.11
CA SER A 337 -12.45 11.22 -20.40
C SER A 337 -12.61 12.47 -21.26
N GLN A 338 -13.59 12.50 -22.17
CA GLN A 338 -13.95 13.71 -22.91
C GLN A 338 -14.51 14.80 -21.99
N ILE A 339 -15.33 14.44 -20.99
CA ILE A 339 -15.80 15.41 -19.99
C ILE A 339 -14.62 15.94 -19.19
N LEU A 340 -13.75 15.04 -18.70
CA LEU A 340 -12.60 15.42 -17.89
C LEU A 340 -11.66 16.40 -18.61
N SER A 341 -11.32 16.11 -19.87
CA SER A 341 -10.41 16.93 -20.69
C SER A 341 -10.98 18.30 -21.06
N ASN A 342 -12.30 18.48 -20.99
CA ASN A 342 -12.97 19.75 -21.29
C ASN A 342 -13.50 20.48 -20.06
N LEU A 343 -13.35 19.89 -18.87
CA LEU A 343 -13.84 20.47 -17.63
C LEU A 343 -13.15 21.82 -17.38
N ARG A 344 -13.94 22.83 -17.00
CA ARG A 344 -13.48 24.17 -16.59
C ARG A 344 -13.81 24.38 -15.10
N PRO A 345 -13.12 25.30 -14.40
CA PRO A 345 -13.41 25.55 -12.99
C PRO A 345 -14.86 25.95 -12.70
N ASP A 346 -15.51 26.58 -13.69
CA ASP A 346 -16.91 27.03 -13.69
C ASP A 346 -17.83 26.11 -14.48
N SER A 347 -17.37 24.90 -14.85
CA SER A 347 -18.18 23.95 -15.59
C SER A 347 -19.46 23.58 -14.85
N THR A 348 -20.49 23.35 -15.65
CA THR A 348 -21.84 22.97 -15.20
C THR A 348 -22.23 21.64 -15.82
N LEU A 349 -23.32 21.05 -15.36
CA LEU A 349 -23.86 19.84 -16.00
C LEU A 349 -24.23 20.05 -17.49
N SER A 350 -24.42 21.28 -17.96
CA SER A 350 -24.61 21.52 -19.40
C SER A 350 -23.39 21.17 -20.26
N ASP A 351 -22.18 21.13 -19.67
CA ASP A 351 -20.96 20.74 -20.38
C ASP A 351 -20.94 19.26 -20.77
N LEU A 352 -21.85 18.44 -20.22
CA LEU A 352 -22.11 17.08 -20.70
C LEU A 352 -22.53 17.06 -22.19
N GLN A 353 -22.98 18.18 -22.75
CA GLN A 353 -23.34 18.25 -24.17
C GLN A 353 -22.18 17.90 -25.12
N LEU A 354 -20.93 18.07 -24.67
CA LEU A 354 -19.74 17.79 -25.47
C LEU A 354 -19.64 16.32 -25.90
N VAL A 355 -20.17 15.42 -25.08
CA VAL A 355 -20.10 13.97 -25.31
C VAL A 355 -21.39 13.38 -25.86
N THR A 356 -22.47 14.15 -25.83
CA THR A 356 -23.78 13.74 -26.34
C THR A 356 -24.00 14.11 -27.81
N GLY A 357 -22.94 14.53 -28.51
CA GLY A 357 -23.00 15.01 -29.89
C GLY A 357 -23.50 16.46 -30.00
N ASN A 358 -23.19 17.31 -29.02
CA ASN A 358 -23.66 18.70 -28.89
C ASN A 358 -25.17 18.82 -28.68
N VAL A 359 -25.81 17.79 -28.13
CA VAL A 359 -27.21 17.83 -27.70
C VAL A 359 -27.26 18.30 -26.26
N ALA A 360 -27.93 19.42 -26.00
CA ALA A 360 -28.07 19.93 -24.64
C ALA A 360 -28.74 18.88 -23.75
N VAL A 361 -28.37 18.84 -22.46
CA VAL A 361 -28.87 17.81 -21.52
C VAL A 361 -30.40 17.77 -21.47
N GLN A 362 -31.04 18.93 -21.50
CA GLN A 362 -32.50 19.08 -21.53
C GLN A 362 -33.16 18.46 -22.79
N ASP A 363 -32.39 18.25 -23.86
CA ASP A 363 -32.87 17.74 -25.15
C ASP A 363 -32.50 16.25 -25.37
N LEU A 364 -31.78 15.61 -24.44
CA LEU A 364 -31.34 14.20 -24.53
C LEU A 364 -32.50 13.17 -24.58
N GLY A 365 -33.72 13.61 -24.30
CA GLY A 365 -34.90 12.76 -24.17
C GLY A 365 -34.96 12.07 -22.79
N LEU A 366 -36.18 11.90 -22.28
CA LEU A 366 -36.39 11.35 -20.93
C LEU A 366 -35.88 9.92 -20.78
N GLU A 367 -35.93 9.11 -21.84
CA GLU A 367 -35.43 7.73 -21.81
C GLU A 367 -33.94 7.70 -21.47
N ARG A 368 -33.11 8.47 -22.18
CA ARG A 368 -31.66 8.53 -21.93
C ARG A 368 -31.34 9.15 -20.58
N LEU A 369 -32.03 10.24 -20.20
CA LEU A 369 -31.80 10.87 -18.90
C LEU A 369 -32.08 9.94 -17.73
N ASN A 370 -33.11 9.09 -17.83
CA ASN A 370 -33.45 8.11 -16.80
C ASN A 370 -32.57 6.83 -16.84
N THR A 371 -31.76 6.61 -17.88
CA THR A 371 -30.75 5.53 -17.87
C THR A 371 -29.52 5.89 -17.02
N ILE A 372 -29.28 7.18 -16.78
CA ILE A 372 -28.17 7.66 -15.96
C ILE A 372 -28.58 7.62 -14.48
N ASN A 373 -27.69 7.13 -13.61
CA ASN A 373 -27.93 7.11 -12.18
C ASN A 373 -27.59 8.46 -11.53
N TRP A 374 -28.61 9.24 -11.23
CA TRP A 374 -28.48 10.58 -10.61
C TRP A 374 -28.50 10.59 -9.08
N ASN A 375 -28.64 9.42 -8.44
CA ASN A 375 -28.87 9.38 -6.99
C ASN A 375 -27.70 10.03 -6.22
N ASP A 376 -26.46 9.73 -6.61
CA ASP A 376 -25.27 10.26 -5.94
C ASP A 376 -25.11 11.78 -6.15
N PHE A 377 -25.47 12.27 -7.35
CA PHE A 377 -25.53 13.71 -7.63
C PHE A 377 -26.51 14.44 -6.70
N PHE A 378 -27.76 13.94 -6.61
CA PHE A 378 -28.76 14.57 -5.75
C PHE A 378 -28.42 14.42 -4.27
N GLN A 379 -27.81 13.29 -3.88
CA GLN A 379 -27.31 13.11 -2.52
C GLN A 379 -26.21 14.12 -2.18
N TRP A 380 -25.28 14.37 -3.10
CA TRP A 380 -24.25 15.40 -2.97
C TRP A 380 -24.85 16.80 -2.86
N ARG A 381 -25.82 17.15 -3.73
CA ARG A 381 -26.53 18.44 -3.67
C ARG A 381 -27.21 18.69 -2.33
N LEU A 382 -27.81 17.67 -1.72
CA LEU A 382 -28.43 17.79 -0.40
C LEU A 382 -27.38 17.98 0.72
N LYS A 383 -26.23 17.32 0.62
CA LYS A 383 -25.11 17.49 1.57
C LYS A 383 -24.49 18.89 1.48
N LEU A 384 -24.44 19.48 0.28
CA LEU A 384 -23.89 20.82 0.06
C LEU A 384 -24.58 21.92 0.87
N GLU A 385 -25.88 21.79 1.18
CA GLU A 385 -26.60 22.75 2.03
C GLU A 385 -25.89 22.91 3.38
N GLY A 386 -25.62 21.80 4.07
CA GLY A 386 -24.95 21.82 5.37
C GLY A 386 -23.49 22.28 5.28
N VAL A 387 -22.78 21.88 4.21
CA VAL A 387 -21.38 22.26 3.98
C VAL A 387 -21.23 23.76 3.77
N THR A 388 -21.99 24.33 2.83
CA THR A 388 -21.93 25.77 2.52
C THR A 388 -22.30 26.65 3.73
N LEU A 389 -23.25 26.21 4.55
CA LEU A 389 -23.64 26.92 5.77
C LEU A 389 -22.60 26.79 6.89
N ARG A 390 -22.01 25.61 7.08
CA ARG A 390 -20.90 25.40 8.04
C ARG A 390 -19.72 26.31 7.70
N ASP A 391 -19.43 26.45 6.42
CA ASP A 391 -18.30 27.23 5.91
C ASP A 391 -18.68 28.73 5.76
N GLN A 392 -19.85 29.13 6.29
CA GLN A 392 -20.38 30.51 6.33
C GLN A 392 -20.58 31.15 4.94
N ASN A 393 -20.71 30.34 3.90
CA ASN A 393 -20.95 30.79 2.53
C ASN A 393 -22.45 30.71 2.18
N GLN A 394 -23.25 31.56 2.82
CA GLN A 394 -24.69 31.66 2.54
C GLN A 394 -25.00 31.87 1.04
N PRO A 395 -24.31 32.74 0.28
CA PRO A 395 -24.58 32.90 -1.14
C PRO A 395 -24.49 31.59 -1.94
N ALA A 396 -23.53 30.71 -1.62
CA ALA A 396 -23.43 29.40 -2.26
C ALA A 396 -24.62 28.49 -1.92
N CYS A 397 -25.15 28.54 -0.69
CA CYS A 397 -26.37 27.83 -0.31
C CYS A 397 -27.57 28.29 -1.15
N TYR A 398 -27.76 29.61 -1.31
CA TYR A 398 -28.86 30.15 -2.12
C TYR A 398 -28.78 29.72 -3.60
N GLN A 399 -27.57 29.55 -4.15
CA GLN A 399 -27.37 29.07 -5.53
C GLN A 399 -27.88 27.63 -5.77
N LEU A 400 -28.06 26.83 -4.72
CA LEU A 400 -28.63 25.48 -4.80
C LEU A 400 -30.15 25.48 -5.08
N TYR A 401 -30.81 26.63 -4.91
CA TYR A 401 -32.26 26.79 -5.05
C TYR A 401 -32.64 27.61 -6.27
N ASP A 402 -33.82 27.33 -6.83
CA ASP A 402 -34.41 28.15 -7.87
C ASP A 402 -35.26 29.26 -7.26
N GLU A 403 -34.61 30.41 -7.03
CA GLU A 403 -35.27 31.61 -6.48
C GLU A 403 -36.24 32.28 -7.45
N THR A 404 -36.31 31.82 -8.71
CA THR A 404 -37.29 32.35 -9.69
C THR A 404 -38.71 31.86 -9.42
N ILE A 405 -38.88 30.81 -8.60
CA ILE A 405 -40.18 30.29 -8.16
C ILE A 405 -40.38 30.59 -6.68
N ALA A 406 -41.59 31.00 -6.29
CA ALA A 406 -41.94 31.34 -4.91
C ALA A 406 -41.62 30.22 -3.89
N ASN A 407 -41.88 28.96 -4.25
CA ASN A 407 -41.58 27.82 -3.39
C ASN A 407 -40.06 27.64 -3.19
N GLY A 408 -39.27 27.75 -4.27
CA GLY A 408 -37.82 27.66 -4.21
C GLY A 408 -37.19 28.77 -3.39
N ALA A 409 -37.65 30.02 -3.57
CA ALA A 409 -37.23 31.15 -2.74
C ALA A 409 -37.61 30.97 -1.26
N THR A 410 -38.78 30.41 -0.97
CA THR A 410 -39.22 30.14 0.42
C THR A 410 -38.38 29.04 1.07
N ALA A 411 -38.11 27.97 0.33
CA ALA A 411 -37.25 26.88 0.77
C ALA A 411 -35.81 27.37 1.04
N ALA A 412 -35.25 28.18 0.13
CA ALA A 412 -33.93 28.79 0.28
C ALA A 412 -33.86 29.65 1.56
N ASN A 413 -34.83 30.56 1.76
CA ASN A 413 -34.87 31.42 2.94
C ASN A 413 -35.03 30.65 4.25
N THR A 414 -35.70 29.50 4.22
CA THR A 414 -35.88 28.68 5.42
C THR A 414 -34.62 27.87 5.74
N ARG A 415 -34.01 27.25 4.71
CA ARG A 415 -32.91 26.29 4.88
C ARG A 415 -31.53 26.95 4.90
N CYS A 416 -31.34 28.05 4.18
CA CYS A 416 -30.06 28.78 4.15
C CYS A 416 -29.92 29.86 5.24
N ALA A 417 -30.90 29.98 6.15
CA ALA A 417 -30.90 31.02 7.18
C ALA A 417 -29.77 30.86 8.21
N ALA A 418 -29.54 29.64 8.69
CA ALA A 418 -28.51 29.34 9.69
C ALA A 418 -28.08 27.87 9.59
N TYR A 419 -26.81 27.60 9.90
CA TYR A 419 -26.29 26.25 10.04
C TYR A 419 -26.89 25.57 11.28
N ASP A 420 -27.46 24.38 11.10
CA ASP A 420 -27.84 23.47 12.19
C ASP A 420 -27.01 22.19 12.12
N PRO A 421 -26.09 21.94 13.09
CA PRO A 421 -25.28 20.73 13.10
C PRO A 421 -26.08 19.44 13.33
N ASN A 422 -27.33 19.55 13.81
CA ASN A 422 -28.21 18.40 14.04
C ASN A 422 -29.15 18.15 12.87
N GLN A 423 -29.07 18.95 11.80
CA GLN A 423 -29.89 18.76 10.62
C GLN A 423 -29.55 17.43 9.96
N ILE A 424 -30.52 16.52 9.94
CA ILE A 424 -30.39 15.24 9.26
C ILE A 424 -30.46 15.50 7.75
N VAL A 425 -29.43 15.05 7.02
CA VAL A 425 -29.43 15.08 5.56
C VAL A 425 -30.26 13.89 5.06
N PRO A 426 -31.29 14.12 4.23
CA PRO A 426 -32.08 13.04 3.66
C PRO A 426 -31.22 12.11 2.80
N ILE A 427 -31.56 10.81 2.78
CA ILE A 427 -30.89 9.81 1.95
C ILE A 427 -31.68 9.58 0.68
N VAL A 428 -31.06 9.82 -0.48
CA VAL A 428 -31.69 9.58 -1.79
C VAL A 428 -31.85 8.09 -2.04
N ASN A 429 -33.08 7.65 -2.30
CA ASN A 429 -33.45 6.27 -2.58
C ASN A 429 -33.74 6.04 -4.08
N GLY A 430 -34.24 7.07 -4.78
CA GLY A 430 -34.48 6.98 -6.21
C GLY A 430 -34.74 8.34 -6.84
N THR A 431 -34.49 8.41 -8.15
CA THR A 431 -34.68 9.62 -8.94
C THR A 431 -35.45 9.28 -10.21
N VAL A 432 -36.44 10.11 -10.55
CA VAL A 432 -37.14 10.06 -11.83
C VAL A 432 -37.11 11.44 -12.48
N ILE A 433 -36.65 11.51 -13.72
CA ILE A 433 -36.62 12.73 -14.53
C ILE A 433 -37.83 12.75 -15.48
N THR A 434 -38.57 13.84 -15.49
CA THR A 434 -39.73 14.07 -16.38
C THR A 434 -39.81 15.53 -16.81
N ASN A 435 -40.62 15.80 -17.82
CA ASN A 435 -40.98 17.15 -18.22
C ASN A 435 -42.34 17.56 -17.65
N ASP A 436 -42.52 18.84 -17.40
CA ASP A 436 -43.86 19.42 -17.22
C ASP A 436 -44.57 19.65 -18.56
N THR A 437 -45.75 20.26 -18.50
CA THR A 437 -46.55 20.61 -19.68
C THR A 437 -45.90 21.67 -20.57
N ASP A 438 -45.00 22.47 -20.01
CA ASP A 438 -44.30 23.56 -20.69
C ASP A 438 -42.94 23.10 -21.24
N GLY A 439 -42.58 21.82 -21.05
CA GLY A 439 -41.33 21.22 -21.49
C GLY A 439 -40.15 21.48 -20.55
N ASN A 440 -40.36 22.06 -19.37
CA ASN A 440 -39.32 22.23 -18.36
C ASN A 440 -39.00 20.87 -17.72
N LEU A 441 -37.71 20.63 -17.53
CA LEU A 441 -37.21 19.37 -16.96
C LEU A 441 -37.20 19.41 -15.43
N PHE A 442 -37.76 18.37 -14.81
CA PHE A 442 -37.82 18.17 -13.36
C PHE A 442 -37.23 16.80 -12.98
N ALA A 443 -36.56 16.76 -11.84
CA ALA A 443 -36.16 15.54 -11.17
C ALA A 443 -36.95 15.40 -9.86
N TYR A 444 -37.66 14.29 -9.74
CA TYR A 444 -38.39 13.88 -8.56
C TYR A 444 -37.53 12.88 -7.79
N VAL A 445 -37.03 13.30 -6.64
CA VAL A 445 -36.11 12.55 -5.79
C VAL A 445 -36.89 12.00 -4.61
N ASP A 446 -37.04 10.67 -4.55
CA ASP A 446 -37.56 9.97 -3.37
C ASP A 446 -36.42 9.84 -2.36
N ALA A 447 -36.58 10.45 -1.19
CA ALA A 447 -35.57 10.45 -0.13
C ALA A 447 -36.15 9.99 1.21
N LEU A 448 -35.31 9.37 2.02
CA LEU A 448 -35.62 9.03 3.41
C LEU A 448 -35.25 10.23 4.29
N ALA A 449 -36.24 10.85 4.92
CA ALA A 449 -36.03 12.01 5.79
C ALA A 449 -35.13 11.68 7.00
N ASN A 450 -35.19 10.43 7.47
CA ASN A 450 -34.31 9.91 8.50
C ASN A 450 -33.74 8.55 8.07
N PRO A 451 -32.41 8.37 8.04
CA PRO A 451 -31.77 7.08 7.74
C PRO A 451 -32.26 5.91 8.61
N SER A 452 -32.64 6.21 9.86
CA SER A 452 -33.07 5.22 10.85
C SER A 452 -34.55 4.85 10.75
N ASP A 453 -35.34 5.62 9.99
CA ASP A 453 -36.78 5.42 9.84
C ASP A 453 -37.18 5.40 8.35
N THR A 454 -37.17 4.20 7.78
CA THR A 454 -37.52 3.96 6.37
C THR A 454 -38.99 4.24 6.04
N SER A 455 -39.83 4.52 7.04
CA SER A 455 -41.25 4.87 6.84
C SER A 455 -41.46 6.34 6.51
N GLN A 456 -40.50 7.21 6.83
CA GLN A 456 -40.55 8.64 6.54
C GLN A 456 -39.90 8.94 5.20
N ARG A 457 -40.70 8.85 4.14
CA ARG A 457 -40.30 9.26 2.80
C ARG A 457 -40.73 10.69 2.54
N GLU A 458 -39.83 11.44 1.93
CA GLU A 458 -40.11 12.78 1.41
C GLU A 458 -39.76 12.85 -0.07
N GLN A 459 -40.52 13.65 -0.81
CA GLN A 459 -40.24 13.91 -2.22
C GLN A 459 -39.59 15.28 -2.35
N ILE A 460 -38.35 15.29 -2.80
CA ILE A 460 -37.58 16.51 -3.08
C ILE A 460 -37.59 16.73 -4.58
N ILE A 461 -37.88 17.95 -5.01
CA ILE A 461 -38.05 18.30 -6.41
C ILE A 461 -36.93 19.25 -6.81
N PHE A 462 -36.29 18.91 -7.92
CA PHE A 462 -35.30 19.76 -8.58
C PHE A 462 -35.82 20.14 -9.97
N ARG A 463 -35.53 21.37 -10.39
CA ARG A 463 -35.81 21.88 -11.73
C ARG A 463 -34.49 22.18 -12.42
N TRP A 464 -34.38 21.85 -13.70
CA TRP A 464 -33.23 22.21 -14.51
C TRP A 464 -33.30 23.70 -14.88
N VAL A 465 -32.41 24.52 -14.32
CA VAL A 465 -32.36 25.97 -14.54
C VAL A 465 -30.92 26.46 -14.51
N GLY A 466 -30.55 27.29 -15.49
CA GLY A 466 -29.21 27.88 -15.53
C GLY A 466 -28.11 26.84 -15.64
N SER A 467 -28.33 25.83 -16.50
CA SER A 467 -27.38 24.74 -16.78
C SER A 467 -27.13 23.74 -15.66
N THR A 468 -27.97 23.72 -14.61
CA THR A 468 -27.86 22.77 -13.51
C THR A 468 -29.21 22.48 -12.84
N TRP A 469 -29.23 21.51 -11.93
CA TRP A 469 -30.39 21.17 -11.12
C TRP A 469 -30.48 22.03 -9.87
N LYS A 470 -31.63 22.68 -9.69
CA LYS A 470 -31.90 23.56 -8.55
C LYS A 470 -33.14 23.12 -7.79
N ARG A 471 -33.05 23.10 -6.46
CA ARG A 471 -34.12 22.65 -5.56
C ARG A 471 -35.27 23.68 -5.54
N ILE A 472 -36.51 23.19 -5.46
CA ILE A 472 -37.71 24.04 -5.45
C ILE A 472 -38.65 23.87 -4.23
N ASN A 473 -38.41 22.91 -3.33
CA ASN A 473 -39.27 22.63 -2.17
C ASN A 473 -38.54 22.17 -0.91
#